data_AF-A0A0M8TBX9-F1
#
_entry.id   AF-A0A0M8TBX9-F1
#
_cell.length_a   1.000
_cell.length_b   1.000
_cell.length_c   1.000
_cell.angle_alpha   90.00
_cell.angle_beta   90.00
_cell.angle_gamma   90.00
#
_symmetry.space_group_name_H-M   'P 1'
#
loop_
_entity.id
_entity.type
_entity.pdbx_description
1 polymer ?
#
loop_
_entity_poly.entity_id
_entity_poly.type
_entity_poly.pdbx_seq_one_letter_code
_entity_poly.pdbx_strand_id
1 'polypeptide(L)'
;MEIDQEIPYRRYYVSGMSSHGAHHQAAGRAGRRSVSPAQSLIEEVEERTGKSGSPFVVAEALEERLAAQRLREVVAADRMAFGLVSAEARRQAELEW
;
A
#
# COMPACT_ATOMS: atom_id res chain seq x y z
N MET A 1 -11.19 58.14 34.06
CA MET A 1 -11.41 59.15 33.02
C MET A 1 -10.57 58.71 31.84
N GLU A 2 -11.12 58.78 30.63
CA GLU A 2 -10.47 58.52 29.33
C GLU A 2 -10.35 57.05 28.88
N ILE A 3 -10.62 56.65 27.64
CA ILE A 3 -11.41 57.13 26.47
C ILE A 3 -11.67 55.82 25.68
N ASP A 4 -12.89 55.66 25.14
CA ASP A 4 -13.30 54.59 24.25
C ASP A 4 -12.33 54.37 23.07
N GLN A 5 -11.89 53.13 22.85
CA GLN A 5 -11.37 52.70 21.54
C GLN A 5 -12.23 51.56 21.01
N GLU A 6 -13.23 52.00 20.26
CA GLU A 6 -14.18 51.24 19.45
C GLU A 6 -13.41 50.49 18.34
N ILE A 7 -13.41 49.15 18.38
CA ILE A 7 -12.85 48.31 17.30
C ILE A 7 -13.94 48.15 16.23
N PRO A 8 -13.77 48.65 14.99
CA PRO A 8 -14.82 48.60 13.99
C PRO A 8 -15.01 47.18 13.43
N TYR A 9 -16.24 46.68 13.56
CA TYR A 9 -16.75 45.47 12.90
C TYR A 9 -16.55 45.56 11.38
N ARG A 10 -15.60 44.79 10.83
CA ARG A 10 -15.52 44.55 9.39
C ARG A 10 -16.57 43.52 8.98
N ARG A 11 -17.71 44.04 8.51
CA ARG A 11 -18.73 43.34 7.72
C ARG A 11 -18.16 42.99 6.34
N TYR A 12 -17.73 41.74 6.13
CA TYR A 12 -17.43 41.25 4.79
C TYR A 12 -18.72 40.70 4.17
N TYR A 13 -19.14 41.33 3.07
CA TYR A 13 -20.27 40.90 2.26
C TYR A 13 -19.93 39.57 1.57
N VAL A 14 -20.72 38.53 1.84
CA VAL A 14 -20.74 37.28 1.06
C VAL A 14 -21.38 37.61 -0.30
N SER A 15 -20.53 37.85 -1.30
CA SER A 15 -20.92 37.89 -2.71
C SER A 15 -20.72 36.50 -3.31
N GLY A 16 -21.68 36.09 -4.13
CA GLY A 16 -22.01 34.70 -4.41
C GLY A 16 -20.88 33.83 -4.97
N MET A 17 -20.74 32.65 -4.39
CA MET A 17 -20.21 31.47 -5.07
C MET A 17 -21.30 30.42 -5.13
N SER A 18 -21.87 30.30 -6.32
CA SER A 18 -22.71 29.18 -6.75
C SER A 18 -21.90 27.89 -6.63
N SER A 19 -22.13 27.11 -5.58
CA SER A 19 -21.55 25.77 -5.43
C SER A 19 -22.39 24.77 -6.25
N HIS A 20 -22.28 24.86 -7.57
CA HIS A 20 -22.62 23.74 -8.45
C HIS A 20 -21.40 22.81 -8.50
N GLY A 21 -21.66 21.52 -8.33
CA GLY A 21 -20.72 20.48 -8.75
C GLY A 21 -20.17 19.70 -7.58
N ALA A 22 -20.89 18.64 -7.24
CA ALA A 22 -20.28 17.43 -6.74
C ALA A 22 -18.99 17.13 -7.51
N HIS A 23 -17.86 17.16 -6.83
CA HIS A 23 -16.72 16.35 -7.23
C HIS A 23 -16.43 15.41 -6.07
N HIS A 24 -17.09 14.26 -6.17
CA HIS A 24 -16.59 12.95 -5.79
C HIS A 24 -15.29 12.98 -4.99
N GLN A 25 -15.38 12.54 -3.73
CA GLN A 25 -14.31 11.78 -3.12
C GLN A 25 -13.81 10.79 -4.18
N ALA A 26 -12.58 11.00 -4.65
CA ALA A 26 -11.93 10.08 -5.55
C ALA A 26 -11.65 8.80 -4.75
N ALA A 27 -12.67 7.94 -4.66
CA ALA A 27 -12.50 6.54 -4.35
C ALA A 27 -11.38 6.02 -5.25
N GLY A 28 -10.35 5.45 -4.63
CA GLY A 28 -9.08 5.12 -5.26
C GLY A 28 -9.26 4.39 -6.58
N ARG A 29 -9.07 5.11 -7.69
CA ARG A 29 -8.92 4.48 -8.99
C ARG A 29 -7.49 3.95 -9.00
N ALA A 30 -7.33 2.64 -8.82
CA ALA A 30 -6.09 1.96 -9.18
C ALA A 30 -5.79 2.32 -10.64
N GLY A 31 -4.92 3.31 -10.83
CA GLY A 31 -4.57 3.82 -12.16
C GLY A 31 -3.87 2.71 -12.93
N ARG A 32 -4.27 2.51 -14.20
CA ARG A 32 -3.52 1.62 -15.09
C ARG A 32 -2.11 2.21 -15.25
N ARG A 33 -1.09 1.47 -14.81
CA ARG A 33 0.33 1.83 -14.96
C ARG A 33 0.92 0.98 -16.07
N SER A 34 1.59 1.60 -17.04
CA SER A 34 2.30 0.89 -18.10
C SER A 34 3.66 0.43 -17.60
N VAL A 35 3.96 -0.85 -17.80
CA VAL A 35 5.26 -1.47 -17.50
C VAL A 35 5.54 -2.45 -18.62
N SER A 36 6.80 -2.53 -19.07
CA SER A 36 7.22 -3.46 -20.12
C SER A 36 8.26 -4.42 -19.56
N PRO A 37 7.85 -5.64 -19.14
CA PRO A 37 8.79 -6.70 -18.78
C PRO A 37 9.67 -7.08 -19.98
N ALA A 38 10.84 -7.66 -19.70
CA ALA A 38 11.68 -8.25 -20.74
C ALA A 38 10.95 -9.46 -21.37
N GLN A 39 11.07 -9.61 -22.69
CA GLN A 39 10.39 -10.68 -23.44
C GLN A 39 10.78 -12.09 -22.95
N SER A 40 12.04 -12.30 -22.59
CA SER A 40 12.52 -13.57 -22.03
C SER A 40 11.82 -13.94 -20.71
N LEU A 41 11.49 -12.94 -19.88
CA LEU A 41 10.77 -13.16 -18.62
C LEU A 41 9.29 -13.48 -18.88
N ILE A 42 8.71 -12.90 -19.94
CA ILE A 42 7.35 -13.23 -20.37
C ILE A 42 7.31 -14.70 -20.78
N GLU A 43 8.20 -15.12 -21.69
CA GLU A 43 8.28 -16.50 -22.17
C GLU A 43 8.48 -17.53 -21.04
N GLU A 44 9.38 -17.26 -20.09
CA GLU A 44 9.62 -18.15 -18.94
C GLU A 44 8.35 -18.34 -18.08
N VAL A 45 7.65 -17.25 -17.78
CA VAL A 45 6.42 -17.29 -16.96
C VAL A 45 5.29 -17.96 -17.73
N GLU A 46 5.17 -17.71 -19.03
CA GLU A 46 4.19 -18.37 -19.90
C GLU A 46 4.40 -19.89 -19.93
N GLU A 47 5.66 -20.35 -20.06
CA GLU A 47 6.02 -21.76 -20.02
C GLU A 47 5.70 -22.40 -18.65
N ARG A 48 6.05 -21.71 -17.56
CA ARG A 48 5.84 -22.21 -16.19
C ARG A 48 4.38 -22.31 -15.80
N THR A 49 3.56 -21.34 -16.22
CA THR A 49 2.19 -21.16 -15.70
C THR A 49 1.10 -21.50 -16.71
N GLY A 50 1.45 -21.65 -17.98
CA GLY A 50 0.52 -21.85 -19.10
C GLY A 50 -0.35 -20.63 -19.42
N LYS A 51 -0.04 -19.46 -18.86
CA LYS A 51 -0.83 -18.23 -18.99
C LYS A 51 -0.06 -17.18 -19.78
N SER A 52 -0.67 -16.66 -20.86
CA SER A 52 -0.03 -15.73 -21.80
C SER A 52 -0.19 -14.25 -21.43
N GLY A 53 0.85 -13.46 -21.67
CA GLY A 53 0.83 -12.00 -21.74
C GLY A 53 1.55 -11.30 -20.59
N SER A 54 2.15 -10.14 -20.90
CA SER A 54 2.84 -9.28 -19.94
C SER A 54 2.02 -8.86 -18.70
N PRO A 55 0.68 -8.68 -18.75
CA PRO A 55 -0.08 -8.35 -17.55
C PRO A 55 -0.06 -9.48 -16.52
N PHE A 56 0.01 -10.74 -16.96
CA PHE A 56 0.03 -11.89 -16.08
C PHE A 56 1.37 -11.98 -15.33
N VAL A 57 2.47 -11.83 -16.06
CA VAL A 57 3.84 -11.76 -15.50
C VAL A 57 3.96 -10.67 -14.44
N VAL A 58 3.42 -9.48 -14.73
CA VAL A 58 3.44 -8.35 -13.79
C VAL A 58 2.57 -8.62 -12.56
N ALA A 59 1.40 -9.25 -12.74
CA ALA A 59 0.52 -9.59 -11.62
C ALA A 59 1.19 -10.62 -10.68
N GLU A 60 1.74 -11.70 -11.23
CA GLU A 60 2.42 -12.74 -10.47
C GLU A 60 3.62 -12.19 -9.68
N ALA A 61 4.47 -11.39 -10.33
CA ALA A 61 5.61 -10.78 -9.66
C ALA A 61 5.19 -9.80 -8.53
N LEU A 62 4.06 -9.10 -8.70
CA LEU A 62 3.52 -8.22 -7.66
C LEU A 62 2.93 -9.01 -6.50
N GLU A 63 2.21 -10.10 -6.77
CA GLU A 63 1.66 -10.99 -5.75
C GLU A 63 2.78 -11.64 -4.94
N GLU A 64 3.80 -12.19 -5.60
CA GLU A 64 4.98 -12.77 -4.93
C GLU A 64 5.69 -11.73 -4.05
N ARG A 65 5.88 -10.51 -4.57
CA ARG A 65 6.51 -9.42 -3.81
C ARG A 65 5.69 -9.06 -2.57
N LEU A 66 4.37 -8.94 -2.70
CA LEU A 66 3.48 -8.61 -1.58
C LEU A 66 3.45 -9.73 -0.55
N ALA A 67 3.40 -11.00 -0.98
CA ALA A 67 3.49 -12.15 -0.11
C ALA A 67 4.81 -12.18 0.67
N ALA A 68 5.94 -11.95 -0.02
CA ALA A 68 7.26 -11.88 0.61
C ALA A 68 7.36 -10.72 1.61
N GLN A 69 6.80 -9.56 1.28
CA GLN A 69 6.74 -8.43 2.21
C GLN A 69 5.91 -8.77 3.45
N ARG A 70 4.73 -9.37 3.26
CA ARG A 70 3.86 -9.78 4.37
C ARG A 70 4.52 -10.82 5.26
N LEU A 71 5.21 -11.79 4.67
CA LEU A 71 5.98 -12.79 5.41
C LEU A 71 7.06 -12.14 6.27
N ARG A 72 7.79 -11.14 5.73
CA ARG A 72 8.78 -10.38 6.51
C ARG A 72 8.16 -9.63 7.69
N GLU A 73 6.97 -9.05 7.50
CA GLU A 73 6.24 -8.38 8.58
C GLU A 73 5.85 -9.36 9.68
N VAL A 74 5.33 -10.54 9.31
CA VAL A 74 4.97 -11.60 10.26
C VAL A 74 6.20 -12.08 11.01
N VAL A 75 7.29 -12.42 10.32
CA VAL A 75 8.54 -12.87 10.95
C VAL A 75 9.12 -11.79 11.87
N ALA A 76 9.04 -10.51 11.49
CA ALA A 76 9.49 -9.41 12.34
C ALA A 76 8.61 -9.29 13.60
N ALA A 77 7.29 -9.38 13.45
CA ALA A 77 6.37 -9.36 14.59
C ALA A 77 6.61 -10.55 15.54
N ASP A 78 6.77 -11.76 15.00
CA ASP A 78 7.06 -12.96 15.79
C ASP A 78 8.38 -12.84 16.53
N ARG A 79 9.43 -12.32 15.88
CA ARG A 79 10.72 -12.09 16.52
C ARG A 79 10.62 -11.08 17.68
N MET A 80 9.77 -10.07 17.54
CA MET A 80 9.53 -9.10 18.61
C MET A 80 8.72 -9.70 19.77
N ALA A 81 7.73 -10.54 19.46
CA ALA A 81 6.84 -11.15 20.45
C ALA A 81 7.48 -12.31 21.21
N PHE A 82 8.23 -13.17 20.51
CA PHE A 82 8.73 -14.45 21.03
C PHE A 82 10.26 -14.53 21.13
N GLY A 83 10.97 -13.55 20.56
CA GLY A 83 12.43 -13.56 20.52
C GLY A 83 13.00 -14.52 19.46
N LEU A 84 14.30 -14.81 19.56
CA LEU A 84 14.97 -15.75 18.66
C LEU A 84 14.73 -17.19 19.11
N VAL A 85 14.45 -18.09 18.16
CA VAL A 85 14.41 -19.53 18.42
C VAL A 85 15.82 -20.00 18.80
N SER A 86 15.94 -20.63 19.98
CA SER A 86 17.21 -21.18 20.44
C SER A 86 17.57 -22.44 19.65
N ALA A 87 18.87 -22.72 19.51
CA ALA A 87 19.32 -23.95 18.86
C ALA A 87 18.82 -25.22 19.57
N GLU A 88 18.61 -25.14 20.89
CA GLU A 88 18.03 -26.23 21.67
C GLU A 88 16.54 -26.43 21.36
N ALA A 89 15.76 -25.34 21.34
CA ALA A 89 14.35 -25.41 20.97
C ALA A 89 14.16 -25.99 19.55
N ARG A 90 15.07 -25.65 18.63
CA ARG A 90 15.05 -26.22 17.27
C ARG A 90 15.37 -27.72 17.26
N ARG A 91 16.38 -28.16 18.01
CA ARG A 91 16.71 -29.59 18.14
C ARG A 91 15.58 -30.41 18.75
N GLN A 92 14.90 -29.88 19.76
CA GLN A 92 13.76 -30.56 20.38
C GLN A 92 12.60 -30.71 19.38
N ALA A 93 12.27 -29.67 18.63
CA ALA A 93 11.23 -29.75 17.59
C ALA A 93 11.56 -30.77 16.49
N GLU A 94 12.84 -30.91 16.09
CA GLU A 94 13.30 -31.92 15.13
C GLU A 94 13.23 -33.35 15.67
N LEU A 95 13.18 -33.56 16.99
CA LEU A 95 13.02 -34.88 17.63
C LEU A 95 11.55 -35.29 17.80
N GLU A 96 10.64 -34.32 17.85
CA GLU A 96 9.20 -34.53 18.04
C GLU A 96 8.43 -34.79 16.73
N TRP A 97 9.06 -34.55 15.57
CA TRP A 97 8.47 -34.72 14.23
C TRP A 97 9.00 -35.99 13.55
#